data_AF-A0A966LT36-F1
#
_entry.id   AF-A0A966LT36-F1
#
_cell.length_a   1.000
_cell.length_b   1.000
_cell.length_c   1.000
_cell.angle_alpha   90.00
_cell.angle_beta   90.00
_cell.angle_gamma   90.00
#
_symmetry.space_group_name_H-M   'P 1'
#
loop_
_entity.id
_entity.type
_entity.pdbx_description
1 polymer ?
#
loop_
_entity_poly.entity_id
_entity_poly.type
_entity_poly.pdbx_seq_one_letter_code
_entity_poly.pdbx_strand_id
1 'polypeptide(L)'
;MNKHQIELVKNSWAQVAALDAEVVGGLFYNRLFEIAPQIKPMFRSPLPEQSRKLLSMLAYVINKLDKLEDILDEVSKLAQRHVQYGVKEEHYGIVAAALLWTLEQ
;
A
#
# COMPACT_ATOMS: atom_id res chain seq x y z
N MET A 1 -1.70 -1.37 -17.62
CA MET A 1 -2.68 -0.27 -17.44
C MET A 1 -2.63 0.64 -18.65
N ASN A 2 -3.78 1.11 -19.13
CA ASN A 2 -3.84 2.16 -20.15
C ASN A 2 -3.84 3.56 -19.50
N LYS A 3 -3.72 4.62 -20.32
CA LYS A 3 -3.69 6.02 -19.82
C LYS A 3 -4.92 6.38 -18.98
N HIS A 4 -6.10 5.99 -19.45
CA HIS A 4 -7.36 6.26 -18.75
C HIS A 4 -7.39 5.63 -17.34
N GLN A 5 -6.92 4.39 -17.20
CA GLN A 5 -6.81 3.72 -15.89
C GLN A 5 -5.81 4.42 -14.98
N ILE A 6 -4.68 4.89 -15.52
CA ILE A 6 -3.69 5.65 -14.74
C ILE A 6 -4.32 6.95 -14.20
N GLU A 7 -5.03 7.68 -15.05
CA GLU A 7 -5.74 8.91 -14.65
C GLU A 7 -6.78 8.65 -13.56
N LEU A 8 -7.58 7.59 -13.70
CA LEU A 8 -8.57 7.20 -12.69
C LEU A 8 -7.91 6.94 -11.33
N VAL A 9 -6.82 6.17 -11.30
CA VAL A 9 -6.08 5.87 -10.06
C VAL A 9 -5.47 7.13 -9.45
N LYS A 10 -4.84 7.99 -10.27
CA LYS A 10 -4.25 9.25 -9.77
C LYS A 10 -5.32 10.20 -9.21
N ASN A 11 -6.46 10.32 -9.89
CA ASN A 11 -7.54 11.21 -9.48
C ASN A 11 -8.27 10.73 -8.22
N SER A 12 -8.53 9.42 -8.09
CA SER A 12 -9.14 8.88 -6.87
C SER A 12 -8.16 8.94 -5.69
N TRP A 13 -6.87 8.67 -5.92
CA TRP A 13 -5.85 8.77 -4.89
C TRP A 13 -5.71 10.18 -4.30
N ALA A 14 -5.90 11.23 -5.11
CA ALA A 14 -5.83 12.61 -4.62
C ALA A 14 -6.82 12.89 -3.47
N GLN A 15 -7.97 12.22 -3.45
CA GLN A 15 -8.95 12.32 -2.36
C GLN A 15 -8.43 11.67 -1.08
N VAL A 16 -7.81 10.50 -1.21
CA VAL A 16 -7.20 9.76 -0.08
C VAL A 16 -5.98 10.49 0.46
N ALA A 17 -5.15 11.05 -0.40
CA ALA A 17 -3.92 11.77 -0.03
C ALA A 17 -4.19 13.07 0.73
N ALA A 18 -5.42 13.61 0.66
CA ALA A 18 -5.84 14.77 1.43
C ALA A 18 -6.27 14.42 2.88
N LEU A 19 -6.43 13.13 3.19
CA LEU A 19 -6.80 12.64 4.51
C LEU A 19 -5.58 12.41 5.41
N ASP A 20 -5.82 12.34 6.72
CA ASP A 20 -4.78 11.99 7.67
C ASP A 20 -4.28 10.54 7.45
N ALA A 21 -2.97 10.39 7.38
CA ALA A 21 -2.37 9.11 7.02
C ALA A 21 -2.56 8.02 8.08
N GLU A 22 -2.64 8.40 9.35
CA GLU A 22 -2.86 7.47 10.45
C GLU A 22 -4.31 7.00 10.49
N VAL A 23 -5.26 7.86 10.12
CA VAL A 23 -6.67 7.50 9.96
C VAL A 23 -6.85 6.47 8.84
N VAL A 24 -6.36 6.77 7.64
CA VAL A 24 -6.49 5.86 6.48
C VAL A 24 -5.73 4.56 6.73
N GLY A 25 -4.47 4.66 7.16
CA GLY A 25 -3.67 3.48 7.45
C GLY A 25 -4.20 2.66 8.63
N GLY A 26 -4.81 3.31 9.63
CA GLY A 26 -5.49 2.64 10.73
C GLY A 26 -6.67 1.81 10.24
N LEU A 27 -7.51 2.36 9.37
CA LEU A 27 -8.61 1.64 8.74
C LEU A 27 -8.11 0.42 7.94
N PHE A 28 -7.04 0.62 7.17
CA PHE A 28 -6.37 -0.46 6.42
C PHE A 28 -5.82 -1.56 7.34
N TYR A 29 -5.03 -1.23 8.37
CA TYR A 29 -4.41 -2.22 9.24
C TYR A 29 -5.44 -2.94 10.12
N ASN A 30 -6.48 -2.25 10.55
CA ASN A 30 -7.60 -2.88 11.24
C ASN A 30 -8.26 -3.94 10.34
N ARG A 31 -8.60 -3.59 9.10
CA ARG A 31 -9.18 -4.54 8.14
C ARG A 31 -8.23 -5.69 7.82
N LEU A 32 -6.95 -5.37 7.60
CA LEU A 32 -5.92 -6.35 7.27
C LEU A 32 -5.79 -7.43 8.36
N PHE A 33 -5.76 -7.02 9.63
CA PHE A 33 -5.62 -7.96 10.75
C PHE A 33 -6.94 -8.63 11.14
N GLU A 34 -8.09 -8.07 10.75
CA GLU A 34 -9.38 -8.73 10.86
C GLU A 34 -9.46 -9.94 9.90
N ILE A 35 -9.07 -9.75 8.63
CA ILE A 35 -9.16 -10.80 7.61
C ILE A 35 -7.97 -11.78 7.63
N ALA A 36 -6.83 -11.36 8.20
CA ALA A 36 -5.61 -12.17 8.28
C ALA A 36 -4.86 -11.91 9.60
N PRO A 37 -5.38 -12.34 10.75
CA PRO A 37 -4.72 -12.13 12.04
C PRO A 37 -3.31 -12.75 12.10
N GLN A 38 -3.06 -13.82 11.33
CA GLN A 38 -1.78 -14.53 11.29
C GLN A 38 -0.61 -13.71 10.75
N ILE A 39 -0.86 -12.64 9.96
CA ILE A 39 0.23 -11.81 9.42
C ILE A 39 0.59 -10.63 10.33
N LYS A 40 -0.20 -10.36 11.38
CA LYS A 40 0.06 -9.27 12.35
C LYS A 40 1.48 -9.30 12.94
N PRO A 41 2.08 -10.46 13.31
CA PRO A 41 3.44 -10.51 13.84
C PRO A 41 4.54 -10.06 12.86
N MET A 42 4.24 -9.97 11.56
CA MET A 42 5.17 -9.47 10.55
C MET A 42 5.36 -7.95 10.65
N PHE A 43 4.42 -7.23 11.28
CA PHE A 43 4.45 -5.77 11.44
C PHE A 43 5.02 -5.41 12.81
N ARG A 44 6.32 -5.11 12.86
CA ARG A 44 7.06 -4.83 14.11
C ARG A 44 7.10 -3.36 14.51
N SER A 45 6.83 -2.45 13.57
CA SER A 45 6.80 -1.01 13.84
C SER A 45 5.44 -0.59 14.42
N PRO A 46 5.38 0.49 15.20
CA PRO A 46 4.12 1.10 15.62
C PRO A 46 3.22 1.42 14.41
N LEU A 47 1.93 1.11 14.51
CA LEU A 47 0.98 1.28 13.40
C LEU A 47 0.94 2.71 12.84
N PRO A 48 0.97 3.79 13.65
CA PRO A 48 1.04 5.15 13.10
C PRO A 48 2.23 5.37 12.14
N GLU A 49 3.41 4.89 12.52
CA GLU A 49 4.61 4.98 11.67
C GLU A 49 4.45 4.13 10.40
N GLN A 50 3.94 2.92 10.57
CA GLN A 50 3.72 1.98 9.48
C GLN A 50 2.65 2.47 8.49
N SER A 51 1.61 3.17 8.96
CA SER A 51 0.58 3.84 8.18
C SER A 51 1.17 4.96 7.31
N ARG A 52 1.99 5.84 7.90
CA ARG A 52 2.68 6.91 7.15
C ARG A 52 3.63 6.35 6.09
N LYS A 53 4.35 5.27 6.40
CA LYS A 53 5.21 4.57 5.42
C LYS A 53 4.40 3.99 4.26
N LEU A 54 3.29 3.32 4.56
CA LEU A 54 2.42 2.74 3.54
C LEU A 54 1.90 3.81 2.57
N LEU A 55 1.29 4.88 3.09
CA LEU A 55 0.71 5.94 2.26
C LEU A 55 1.77 6.69 1.46
N SER A 56 2.94 6.97 2.06
CA SER A 56 4.06 7.58 1.34
C SER A 56 4.52 6.71 0.16
N MET A 57 4.64 5.40 0.38
CA MET A 57 5.04 4.48 -0.69
C MET A 57 3.98 4.33 -1.78
N LEU A 58 2.69 4.27 -1.41
CA LEU A 58 1.60 4.27 -2.38
C LEU A 58 1.59 5.56 -3.21
N ALA A 59 1.72 6.72 -2.57
CA ALA A 59 1.79 8.00 -3.28
C ALA A 59 2.98 8.05 -4.25
N TYR A 60 4.15 7.58 -3.83
CA TYR A 60 5.34 7.51 -4.69
C TYR A 60 5.10 6.67 -5.95
N VAL A 61 4.56 5.46 -5.80
CA VAL A 61 4.28 4.56 -6.92
C VAL A 61 3.16 5.12 -7.82
N ILE A 62 2.06 5.60 -7.22
CA ILE A 62 0.90 6.14 -7.95
C ILE A 62 1.31 7.34 -8.81
N ASN A 63 2.13 8.25 -8.28
CA ASN A 63 2.63 9.41 -9.01
C ASN A 63 3.49 9.02 -10.22
N LYS A 64 4.08 7.82 -10.22
CA LYS A 64 4.99 7.30 -11.23
C LYS A 64 4.39 6.20 -12.13
N LEU A 65 3.08 5.95 -12.05
CA LEU A 65 2.42 4.91 -12.86
C LEU A 65 2.57 5.07 -14.38
N ASP A 66 2.80 6.28 -14.87
CA ASP A 66 3.06 6.61 -16.27
C ASP A 66 4.54 6.59 -16.66
N LYS A 67 5.44 6.39 -15.69
CA LYS A 67 6.92 6.37 -15.84
C LYS A 67 7.53 5.39 -14.84
N LEU A 68 7.07 4.13 -14.87
CA LEU A 68 7.49 3.12 -13.90
C LEU A 68 8.98 2.78 -14.03
N GLU A 69 9.55 2.95 -15.21
CA GLU A 69 10.97 2.82 -15.50
C GLU A 69 11.85 3.70 -14.59
N ASP A 70 11.35 4.87 -14.18
CA ASP A 70 12.06 5.81 -13.30
C ASP A 70 12.26 5.27 -11.88
N ILE A 71 11.48 4.26 -11.46
CA ILE A 71 11.43 3.77 -10.08
C ILE A 71 11.76 2.29 -9.94
N LEU A 72 12.20 1.64 -11.03
CA LEU A 72 12.43 0.19 -11.06
C LEU A 72 13.47 -0.26 -10.03
N ASP A 73 14.54 0.52 -9.84
CA ASP A 73 15.61 0.17 -8.89
C ASP A 73 15.11 0.26 -7.43
N GLU A 74 14.37 1.32 -7.10
CA GLU A 74 13.77 1.52 -5.78
C GLU A 74 12.73 0.45 -5.46
N VAL A 75 11.88 0.09 -6.43
CA VAL A 75 10.89 -0.97 -6.29
C VAL A 75 11.58 -2.34 -6.16
N SER A 76 12.67 -2.58 -6.89
CA SER A 76 13.46 -3.81 -6.76
C SER A 76 14.07 -3.95 -5.36
N LYS A 77 14.67 -2.87 -4.84
CA LYS A 77 15.19 -2.82 -3.46
C LYS A 77 14.07 -3.04 -2.43
N LEU A 78 12.89 -2.49 -2.67
CA LEU A 78 11.72 -2.72 -1.83
C LEU A 78 11.29 -4.20 -1.85
N ALA A 79 11.25 -4.83 -3.02
CA ALA A 79 10.91 -6.24 -3.18
C ALA A 79 11.91 -7.15 -2.43
N GLN A 80 13.21 -6.87 -2.51
CA GLN A 80 14.23 -7.61 -1.77
C GLN A 80 14.00 -7.54 -0.25
N ARG A 81 13.63 -6.37 0.28
CA ARG A 81 13.25 -6.23 1.70
C ARG A 81 12.00 -7.03 2.05
N HIS A 82 10.99 -7.07 1.17
CA HIS A 82 9.78 -7.86 1.40
C HIS A 82 10.08 -9.36 1.47
N VAL A 83 11.00 -9.85 0.64
CA VAL A 83 11.51 -11.24 0.75
C VAL A 83 12.17 -11.47 2.11
N GLN A 84 13.02 -10.56 2.57
CA GLN A 84 13.66 -10.65 3.90
C GLN A 84 12.66 -10.60 5.06
N TYR A 85 11.52 -9.92 4.89
CA TYR A 85 10.43 -9.91 5.88
C TYR A 85 9.61 -11.21 5.90
N GLY A 86 9.85 -12.12 4.95
CA GLY A 86 9.10 -13.37 4.81
C GLY A 86 7.76 -13.19 4.10
N VAL A 87 7.61 -12.14 3.28
CA VAL A 87 6.41 -11.95 2.45
C VAL A 87 6.35 -13.04 1.39
N LYS A 88 5.15 -13.60 1.21
CA LYS A 88 4.82 -14.62 0.22
C LYS A 88 3.79 -14.10 -0.77
N GLU A 89 3.65 -14.78 -1.89
CA GLU A 89 2.65 -14.46 -2.93
C GLU A 89 1.22 -14.34 -2.36
N GLU A 90 0.83 -15.26 -1.49
CA GLU A 90 -0.49 -15.27 -0.83
C GLU A 90 -0.79 -14.00 -0.03
N HIS A 91 0.22 -13.30 0.49
CA HIS A 91 0.03 -12.07 1.26
C HIS A 91 -0.43 -10.90 0.38
N TYR A 92 -0.06 -10.87 -0.91
CA TYR A 92 -0.43 -9.78 -1.81
C TYR A 92 -1.93 -9.72 -2.05
N GLY A 93 -2.60 -10.88 -2.19
CA GLY A 93 -4.05 -10.94 -2.33
C GLY A 93 -4.79 -10.41 -1.10
N ILE A 94 -4.30 -10.74 0.10
CA ILE A 94 -4.85 -10.27 1.38
C ILE A 94 -4.69 -8.75 1.50
N VAL A 95 -3.48 -8.23 1.21
CA VAL A 95 -3.20 -6.79 1.24
C VAL A 95 -4.07 -6.04 0.22
N ALA A 96 -4.23 -6.57 -0.99
CA ALA A 96 -5.09 -5.98 -2.02
C ALA A 96 -6.55 -5.93 -1.57
N ALA A 97 -7.08 -7.01 -0.98
CA ALA A 97 -8.44 -7.04 -0.48
C ALA A 97 -8.68 -6.01 0.64
N ALA A 98 -7.75 -5.90 1.60
CA ALA A 98 -7.85 -4.89 2.65
C ALA A 98 -7.75 -3.46 2.09
N LEU A 99 -6.83 -3.21 1.15
CA LEU A 99 -6.64 -1.89 0.54
C LEU A 99 -7.86 -1.45 -0.26
N LEU A 100 -8.40 -2.31 -1.12
CA LEU A 100 -9.58 -1.97 -1.91
C LEU A 100 -10.80 -1.72 -1.02
N TRP A 101 -11.01 -2.56 0.00
CA TRP A 101 -12.07 -2.32 0.98
C TRP A 101 -11.91 -0.98 1.69
N THR A 102 -10.69 -0.60 2.08
CA THR A 102 -10.41 0.70 2.70
C THR A 102 -10.73 1.87 1.77
N LEU A 103 -10.45 1.73 0.47
CA LEU A 103 -10.73 2.77 -0.54
C LEU A 103 -12.22 2.91 -0.89
N GLU A 104 -13.04 1.92 -0.54
CA GLU A 104 -14.50 1.93 -0.76
C GLU A 104 -15.30 2.59 0.38
N GLN A 105 -14.65 2.87 1.53
CA GLN A 105 -15.32 3.52 2.68
C GLN A 105 -15.43 5.03 2.47
#